data_AF-A0A5C3Q4Z2-F1
#
_entry.id   AF-A0A5C3Q4Z2-F1
#
_cell.length_a   1.000
_cell.length_b   1.000
_cell.length_c   1.000
_cell.angle_alpha   90.00
_cell.angle_beta   90.00
_cell.angle_gamma   90.00
#
_symmetry.space_group_name_H-M   'P 1'
#
loop_
_entity.id
_entity.type
_entity.pdbx_description
1 polymer ?
#
loop_
_entity_poly.entity_id
_entity_poly.type
_entity_poly.pdbx_seq_one_letter_code
_entity_poly.pdbx_strand_id
1 'polypeptide(L)'
;MKKKEKLSVKKDAFLNRLASHMSNSSSHPYSKSHARRMKRKEREQVAGGLGDIQDAIGDLLGDEAPSETIAESNKKAAKRKQTDMEVEGGEDPKKTKTVQAGVIGQGKNTTLTKAQRKRALELERLRHPRILSNPAYSSNPFETIRTHAQNTLVKHQPA
;
A
#
# COMPACT_ATOMS: atom_id res chain seq x y z
N MET A 1 -43.04 16.37 -29.22
CA MET A 1 -41.57 16.22 -29.36
C MET A 1 -41.22 15.67 -30.74
N LYS A 2 -40.84 16.57 -31.65
CA LYS A 2 -40.37 16.19 -33.00
C LYS A 2 -38.97 15.54 -32.90
N LYS A 3 -38.61 14.69 -33.86
CA LYS A 3 -37.33 13.94 -33.86
C LYS A 3 -36.11 14.86 -33.73
N LYS A 4 -36.17 16.06 -34.32
CA LYS A 4 -35.12 17.09 -34.24
C LYS A 4 -34.91 17.61 -32.81
N GLU A 5 -35.99 17.86 -32.06
CA GLU A 5 -35.93 18.32 -30.66
C GLU A 5 -35.33 17.25 -29.74
N LYS A 6 -35.65 15.98 -29.96
CA LYS A 6 -35.04 14.87 -29.21
C LYS A 6 -33.53 14.76 -29.48
N LEU A 7 -33.09 15.07 -30.70
CA LEU A 7 -31.68 15.02 -31.07
C LEU A 7 -30.90 16.19 -30.44
N SER A 8 -31.46 17.41 -30.42
CA SER A 8 -30.82 18.55 -29.76
C SER A 8 -30.68 18.32 -28.26
N VAL A 9 -31.74 17.86 -27.59
CA VAL A 9 -31.69 17.55 -26.15
C VAL A 9 -30.63 16.48 -25.83
N LYS A 10 -30.49 15.45 -26.67
CA LYS A 10 -29.43 14.43 -26.51
C LYS A 10 -28.03 15.01 -26.72
N LYS A 11 -27.86 15.87 -27.74
CA LYS A 11 -26.59 16.54 -28.02
C LYS A 11 -26.18 17.42 -26.85
N ASP A 12 -27.11 18.21 -26.32
CA ASP A 12 -26.84 19.15 -25.22
C ASP A 12 -26.53 18.39 -23.92
N ALA A 13 -27.28 17.32 -23.62
CA ALA A 13 -26.99 16.44 -22.48
C ALA A 13 -25.61 15.77 -22.59
N PHE A 14 -25.19 15.38 -23.79
CA PHE A 14 -23.87 14.81 -24.03
C PHE A 14 -22.75 15.84 -23.82
N LEU A 15 -22.93 17.08 -24.32
CA LEU A 15 -21.97 18.17 -24.12
C LEU A 15 -21.84 18.55 -22.64
N ASN A 16 -22.93 18.60 -21.89
CA ASN A 16 -22.90 18.84 -20.44
C ASN A 16 -22.17 17.73 -19.67
N ARG A 17 -22.33 16.47 -20.08
CA ARG A 17 -21.59 15.33 -19.51
C ARG A 17 -20.09 15.40 -19.83
N LEU A 18 -19.74 15.82 -21.05
CA LEU A 18 -18.35 16.00 -21.45
C LEU A 18 -17.70 17.16 -20.70
N ALA A 19 -18.38 18.30 -20.62
CA ALA A 19 -17.91 19.48 -19.91
C ALA A 19 -17.68 19.19 -18.42
N SER A 20 -18.59 18.46 -17.76
CA SER A 20 -18.42 18.05 -16.35
C SER A 20 -17.32 17.00 -16.15
N HIS A 21 -17.13 16.08 -17.10
CA HIS A 21 -16.02 15.13 -17.06
C HIS A 21 -14.67 15.81 -17.33
N MET A 22 -14.65 16.83 -18.20
CA MET A 22 -13.47 17.63 -18.49
C MET A 22 -13.14 18.56 -17.34
N SER A 23 -14.09 19.29 -16.76
CA SER A 23 -13.82 20.15 -15.59
C SER A 23 -13.30 19.36 -14.39
N ASN A 24 -13.85 18.16 -14.14
CA ASN A 24 -13.38 17.27 -13.08
C ASN A 24 -12.06 16.55 -13.39
N SER A 25 -11.62 16.55 -14.67
CA SER A 25 -10.36 15.94 -15.10
C SER A 25 -9.29 16.95 -15.54
N SER A 26 -9.59 18.25 -15.56
CA SER A 26 -8.78 19.31 -16.19
C SER A 26 -8.13 20.27 -15.19
N SER A 27 -7.79 19.80 -13.99
CA SER A 27 -6.80 20.55 -13.20
C SER A 27 -5.41 20.41 -13.81
N HIS A 28 -5.12 19.36 -14.60
CA HIS A 28 -3.83 19.16 -15.27
C HIS A 28 -4.05 18.74 -16.73
N PRO A 29 -3.36 19.36 -17.70
CA PRO A 29 -3.44 19.02 -19.14
C PRO A 29 -2.89 17.62 -19.47
N TYR A 30 -2.44 16.87 -18.47
CA TYR A 30 -1.81 15.55 -18.61
C TYR A 30 -2.53 14.49 -17.79
N SER A 31 -2.27 13.22 -18.13
CA SER A 31 -2.88 12.05 -17.48
C SER A 31 -2.67 12.03 -15.95
N LYS A 32 -3.56 11.32 -15.24
CA LYS A 32 -3.46 11.11 -13.77
C LYS A 32 -2.09 10.56 -13.34
N SER A 33 -1.44 9.76 -14.19
CA SER A 33 -0.09 9.24 -13.94
C SER A 33 0.96 10.35 -13.93
N HIS A 34 0.89 11.27 -14.89
CA HIS A 34 1.79 12.41 -14.97
C HIS A 34 1.67 13.32 -13.75
N ALA A 35 0.44 13.64 -13.31
CA ALA A 35 0.21 14.43 -12.09
C ALA A 35 0.79 13.75 -10.83
N ARG A 36 0.68 12.42 -10.71
CA ARG A 36 1.31 11.66 -9.61
C ARG A 36 2.83 11.74 -9.65
N ARG A 37 3.42 11.68 -10.85
CA ARG A 37 4.87 11.77 -11.06
C ARG A 37 5.38 13.16 -10.68
N MET A 38 4.68 14.23 -11.08
CA MET A 38 5.03 15.60 -10.70
C MET A 38 4.97 15.80 -9.18
N LYS A 39 3.87 15.39 -8.53
CA LYS A 39 3.76 15.44 -7.06
C LYS A 39 4.84 14.64 -6.33
N ARG A 40 5.29 13.53 -6.91
CA ARG A 40 6.39 12.73 -6.34
C ARG A 40 7.72 13.47 -6.46
N LYS A 41 8.02 14.03 -7.63
CA LYS A 41 9.22 14.85 -7.85
C LYS A 41 9.25 16.07 -6.93
N GLU A 42 8.14 16.79 -6.82
CA GLU A 42 8.00 17.95 -5.92
C GLU A 42 8.27 17.57 -4.46
N ARG A 43 7.74 16.43 -4.00
CA ARG A 43 7.99 15.93 -2.63
C ARG A 43 9.43 15.50 -2.41
N GLU A 44 10.05 14.85 -3.39
CA GLU A 44 11.45 14.44 -3.33
C GLU A 44 12.37 15.67 -3.28
N GLN A 45 12.04 16.73 -4.03
CA GLN A 45 12.75 18.01 -3.97
C GLN A 45 12.66 18.68 -2.58
N VAL A 46 11.48 18.72 -1.97
CA VAL A 46 11.27 19.39 -0.67
C VAL A 46 11.80 18.57 0.52
N ALA A 47 11.72 17.24 0.48
CA ALA A 47 12.09 16.38 1.62
C ALA A 47 13.54 15.89 1.63
N GLY A 48 14.29 16.06 0.53
CA GLY A 48 15.68 15.59 0.45
C GLY A 48 16.46 16.00 -0.81
N GLY A 49 15.94 16.94 -1.62
CA GLY A 49 16.53 17.33 -2.91
C GLY A 49 17.32 18.63 -2.89
N LEU A 50 17.79 19.08 -1.71
CA LEU A 50 18.71 20.21 -1.59
C LEU A 50 20.19 19.81 -1.75
N GLY A 51 20.48 18.52 -1.99
CA GLY A 51 21.85 18.02 -2.21
C GLY A 51 22.53 18.76 -3.36
N ASP A 52 21.86 18.87 -4.50
CA ASP A 52 22.40 19.58 -5.68
C ASP A 52 22.73 21.07 -5.38
N ILE A 53 22.00 21.71 -4.47
CA ILE A 53 22.27 23.10 -4.04
C ILE A 53 23.43 23.12 -3.04
N GLN A 54 23.51 22.15 -2.11
CA GLN A 54 24.62 22.02 -1.18
C GLN A 54 25.94 21.71 -1.90
N ASP A 55 25.91 20.85 -2.92
CA ASP A 55 27.05 20.51 -3.75
C ASP A 55 27.52 21.72 -4.57
N ALA A 56 26.58 22.47 -5.18
CA ALA A 56 26.92 23.71 -5.89
C ALA A 56 27.48 24.82 -4.96
N ILE A 57 27.03 24.86 -3.70
CA ILE A 57 27.60 25.76 -2.68
C ILE A 57 29.01 25.30 -2.30
N GLY A 58 29.24 23.99 -2.14
CA GLY A 58 30.55 23.41 -1.86
C GLY A 58 31.58 23.70 -2.94
N ASP A 59 31.19 23.60 -4.22
CA ASP A 59 32.05 23.93 -5.36
C ASP A 59 32.39 25.44 -5.44
N LEU A 60 31.50 26.32 -4.97
CA LEU A 60 31.76 27.76 -4.90
C LEU A 60 32.65 28.16 -3.71
N LEU A 61 32.67 27.34 -2.64
CA LEU A 61 33.39 27.60 -1.39
C LEU A 61 34.74 26.85 -1.28
N GLY A 62 35.26 26.31 -2.39
CA GLY A 62 36.43 25.43 -2.47
C GLY A 62 37.51 25.57 -1.37
N ASP A 63 37.80 24.42 -0.75
CA ASP A 63 39.01 24.05 0.02
C ASP A 63 39.64 25.10 0.95
N GLU A 64 39.14 25.15 2.19
CA GLU A 64 39.95 25.45 3.38
C GLU A 64 39.49 24.48 4.50
N ALA A 65 40.17 23.35 4.63
CA ALA A 65 40.08 22.48 5.81
C ALA A 65 41.11 22.95 6.86
N PRO A 66 40.91 22.68 8.16
CA PRO A 66 41.41 21.41 8.66
C PRO A 66 40.56 20.71 9.74
N SER A 67 40.98 19.47 10.01
CA SER A 67 40.48 18.46 10.94
C SER A 67 40.29 18.90 12.39
N GLU A 68 39.40 18.23 13.13
CA GLU A 68 39.75 17.36 14.27
C GLU A 68 38.50 16.85 15.02
N THR A 69 38.59 15.59 15.49
CA THR A 69 37.98 14.95 16.68
C THR A 69 36.52 15.28 17.06
N ILE A 70 35.64 14.29 17.25
CA ILE A 70 35.36 13.70 18.57
C ILE A 70 34.76 12.31 18.37
N ALA A 71 35.45 11.31 18.92
CA ALA A 71 34.88 10.02 19.25
C ALA A 71 34.00 10.13 20.51
N GLU A 72 32.88 9.40 20.47
CA GLU A 72 32.22 8.75 21.61
C GLU A 72 31.69 9.62 22.77
N SER A 73 30.36 9.81 22.76
CA SER A 73 29.61 9.84 24.01
C SER A 73 28.26 9.09 23.92
N ASN A 74 28.19 8.03 24.72
CA ASN A 74 27.04 7.50 25.44
C ASN A 74 25.85 6.86 24.70
N LYS A 75 25.92 5.52 24.70
CA LYS A 75 24.79 4.60 24.89
C LYS A 75 23.89 5.04 26.07
N LYS A 76 22.60 5.32 25.80
CA LYS A 76 21.40 4.85 26.54
C LYS A 76 20.19 5.76 26.21
N ALA A 77 19.31 5.28 25.34
CA ALA A 77 17.87 5.54 25.40
C ALA A 77 17.13 4.64 24.39
N ALA A 78 17.11 3.34 24.69
CA ALA A 78 15.99 2.53 24.22
C ALA A 78 14.71 3.08 24.87
N LYS A 79 13.67 3.29 24.03
CA LYS A 79 12.22 3.45 24.33
C LYS A 79 11.62 4.75 23.76
N ARG A 80 11.16 4.69 22.51
CA ARG A 80 10.05 5.49 21.96
C ARG A 80 9.18 4.54 21.13
N LYS A 81 8.22 3.85 21.76
CA LYS A 81 6.80 4.23 21.81
C LYS A 81 6.35 4.95 20.53
N GLN A 82 5.60 4.18 19.74
CA GLN A 82 4.60 4.65 18.79
C GLN A 82 3.77 5.78 19.42
N THR A 83 3.57 6.85 18.67
CA THR A 83 2.45 7.76 18.88
C THR A 83 1.75 7.96 17.54
N ASP A 84 0.48 7.59 17.59
CA ASP A 84 -0.61 7.99 16.71
C ASP A 84 -0.48 9.45 16.24
N MET A 85 -0.78 9.67 14.96
CA MET A 85 -1.36 10.93 14.51
C MET A 85 -2.44 10.59 13.47
N GLU A 86 -3.64 10.46 14.03
CA GLU A 86 -4.94 10.89 13.52
C GLU A 86 -4.89 11.72 12.22
N VAL A 87 -5.64 11.25 11.23
CA VAL A 87 -6.18 12.10 10.17
C VAL A 87 -7.69 12.16 10.41
N GLU A 88 -8.14 13.25 11.02
CA GLU A 88 -9.57 13.59 11.08
C GLU A 88 -10.05 14.23 9.78
N GLY A 89 -11.27 13.85 9.40
CA GLY A 89 -12.18 14.58 8.51
C GLY A 89 -12.32 13.95 7.11
N GLY A 90 -13.37 13.22 6.76
CA GLY A 90 -14.60 12.88 7.45
C GLY A 90 -15.47 11.98 6.55
N GLU A 91 -16.56 11.50 7.15
CA GLU A 91 -17.73 10.78 6.59
C GLU A 91 -17.69 9.24 6.59
N ASP A 92 -18.46 8.71 7.55
CA ASP A 92 -19.00 7.35 7.77
C ASP A 92 -18.12 6.27 8.44
N PRO A 93 -18.34 5.96 9.74
CA PRO A 93 -17.79 4.76 10.36
C PRO A 93 -18.63 3.55 9.92
N LYS A 94 -18.37 3.02 8.72
CA LYS A 94 -18.73 1.64 8.41
C LYS A 94 -17.93 0.74 9.32
N LYS A 95 -18.60 0.23 10.36
CA LYS A 95 -18.19 -0.87 11.25
C LYS A 95 -17.13 -1.73 10.55
N THR A 96 -15.87 -1.56 10.93
CA THR A 96 -14.77 -2.40 10.47
C THR A 96 -15.04 -3.78 11.04
N LYS A 97 -15.74 -4.61 10.25
CA LYS A 97 -15.90 -6.02 10.57
C LYS A 97 -14.49 -6.56 10.77
N THR A 98 -14.19 -7.01 11.98
CA THR A 98 -13.00 -7.77 12.31
C THR A 98 -12.99 -8.96 11.35
N VAL A 99 -12.20 -8.87 10.29
CA VAL A 99 -12.07 -9.97 9.34
C VAL A 99 -11.39 -11.08 10.12
N GLN A 100 -12.15 -12.12 10.43
CA GLN A 100 -11.68 -13.26 11.20
C GLN A 100 -10.37 -13.78 10.61
N ALA A 101 -9.42 -14.10 11.49
CA ALA A 101 -8.13 -14.64 11.08
C ALA A 101 -8.37 -15.93 10.27
N GLY A 102 -7.88 -15.98 9.03
CA GLY A 102 -8.00 -17.14 8.15
C GLY A 102 -8.88 -16.94 6.90
N VAL A 103 -9.52 -15.78 6.72
CA VAL A 103 -10.30 -15.51 5.50
C VAL A 103 -9.37 -15.13 4.33
N ILE A 104 -8.98 -16.13 3.54
CA ILE A 104 -8.33 -15.93 2.25
C ILE A 104 -9.44 -15.99 1.18
N GLY A 105 -9.66 -14.90 0.45
CA GLY A 105 -10.36 -14.97 -0.85
C GLY A 105 -11.85 -14.60 -0.91
N GLN A 106 -12.37 -13.69 -0.07
CA GLN A 106 -13.67 -13.06 -0.35
C GLN A 106 -13.50 -11.65 -0.94
N GLY A 107 -13.77 -11.51 -2.25
CA GLY A 107 -14.09 -10.23 -2.91
C GLY A 107 -13.00 -9.60 -3.80
N LYS A 108 -13.30 -9.53 -5.10
CA LYS A 108 -12.72 -8.66 -6.15
C LYS A 108 -11.20 -8.38 -6.05
N ASN A 109 -10.35 -9.24 -6.60
CA ASN A 109 -8.94 -8.96 -6.96
C ASN A 109 -8.05 -8.30 -5.87
N THR A 110 -8.49 -8.25 -4.62
CA THR A 110 -7.74 -7.61 -3.55
C THR A 110 -6.81 -8.65 -2.95
N THR A 111 -5.51 -8.47 -3.21
CA THR A 111 -4.48 -9.31 -2.60
C THR A 111 -4.45 -9.09 -1.09
N LEU A 112 -4.03 -10.12 -0.35
CA LEU A 112 -3.82 -10.03 1.10
C LEU A 112 -2.93 -8.82 1.43
N THR A 113 -3.28 -8.12 2.51
CA THR A 113 -2.47 -7.00 3.00
C THR A 113 -1.06 -7.51 3.37
N LYS A 114 -0.06 -6.63 3.36
CA LYS A 114 1.33 -7.01 3.71
C LYS A 114 1.41 -7.68 5.09
N ALA A 115 0.65 -7.17 6.06
CA ALA A 115 0.58 -7.73 7.41
C ALA A 115 -0.05 -9.14 7.43
N GLN A 116 -1.14 -9.35 6.68
CA GLN A 116 -1.75 -10.67 6.55
C GLN A 116 -0.82 -11.68 5.88
N ARG A 117 -0.11 -11.28 4.82
CA ARG A 117 0.90 -12.14 4.17
C ARG A 117 2.02 -12.53 5.12
N LYS A 118 2.52 -11.58 5.91
CA LYS A 118 3.57 -11.85 6.91
C LYS A 118 3.08 -12.87 7.95
N ARG A 119 1.88 -12.68 8.50
CA ARG A 119 1.28 -13.63 9.44
C ARG A 119 1.06 -15.01 8.83
N ALA A 120 0.60 -15.09 7.58
CA ALA A 120 0.45 -16.35 6.87
C ALA A 120 1.79 -17.08 6.68
N LEU A 121 2.85 -16.35 6.32
CA LEU A 121 4.21 -16.91 6.19
C LEU A 121 4.77 -17.40 7.54
N GLU A 122 4.55 -16.66 8.62
CA GLU A 122 4.97 -17.07 9.97
C GLU A 122 4.26 -18.36 10.42
N LEU A 123 2.96 -18.48 10.14
CA LEU A 123 2.21 -19.71 10.41
C LEU A 123 2.71 -20.89 9.59
N GLU A 124 2.97 -20.70 8.30
CA GLU A 124 3.52 -21.75 7.43
C GLU A 124 4.93 -22.19 7.85
N ARG A 125 5.77 -21.27 8.34
CA ARG A 125 7.09 -21.61 8.90
C ARG A 125 7.00 -22.57 10.07
N LEU A 126 6.02 -22.39 10.96
CA LEU A 126 5.79 -23.28 12.10
C LEU A 126 5.16 -24.62 11.68
N ARG A 127 4.34 -24.58 10.64
CA ARG A 127 3.62 -25.75 10.11
C ARG A 127 4.55 -26.72 9.39
N HIS A 128 5.46 -26.21 8.57
CA HIS A 128 6.26 -27.03 7.65
C HIS A 128 7.06 -28.15 8.36
N PRO A 129 7.80 -27.89 9.46
CA PRO A 129 8.53 -28.95 10.17
C PRO A 129 7.63 -30.07 10.71
N ARG A 130 6.40 -29.74 11.12
CA ARG A 130 5.43 -30.74 11.63
C ARG A 130 4.93 -31.68 10.54
N ILE A 131 4.81 -31.19 9.32
CA ILE A 131 4.46 -32.04 8.17
C ILE A 131 5.63 -32.98 7.85
N LEU A 132 6.86 -32.45 7.83
CA LEU A 132 8.05 -33.22 7.51
C LEU A 132 8.38 -34.28 8.58
N SER A 133 8.08 -34.02 9.85
CA SER A 133 8.30 -34.99 10.93
C SER A 133 7.30 -36.15 10.95
N ASN A 134 6.23 -36.09 10.15
CA ASN A 134 5.19 -37.13 10.14
C ASN A 134 5.65 -38.34 9.31
N PRO A 135 5.64 -39.58 9.84
CA PRO A 135 6.06 -40.75 9.08
C PRO A 135 5.20 -41.01 7.84
N ALA A 136 3.93 -40.59 7.83
CA ALA A 136 3.07 -40.71 6.65
C ALA A 136 3.57 -39.87 5.46
N TYR A 137 4.37 -38.82 5.71
CA TYR A 137 4.89 -37.92 4.68
C TYR A 137 5.82 -38.63 3.69
N SER A 138 6.63 -39.58 4.14
CA SER A 138 7.53 -40.34 3.25
C SER A 138 6.77 -41.29 2.33
N SER A 139 5.64 -41.84 2.81
CA SER A 139 4.79 -42.74 2.03
C SER A 139 3.90 -41.99 1.03
N ASN A 140 3.21 -40.94 1.48
CA ASN A 140 2.32 -40.13 0.65
C ASN A 140 2.36 -38.65 1.09
N PRO A 141 3.24 -37.84 0.49
CA PRO A 141 3.41 -36.45 0.89
C PRO A 141 2.17 -35.60 0.56
N PHE A 142 1.52 -35.86 -0.57
CA PHE A 142 0.36 -35.09 -1.02
C PHE A 142 -0.87 -35.33 -0.13
N GLU A 143 -1.12 -36.57 0.25
CA GLU A 143 -2.19 -36.91 1.18
C GLU A 143 -1.93 -36.33 2.57
N THR A 144 -0.70 -36.44 3.08
CA THR A 144 -0.31 -35.87 4.36
C THR A 144 -0.50 -34.35 4.39
N ILE A 145 -0.10 -33.64 3.33
CA ILE A 145 -0.30 -32.18 3.20
C ILE A 145 -1.80 -31.86 3.15
N ARG A 146 -2.60 -32.63 2.40
CA ARG A 146 -4.05 -32.43 2.27
C ARG A 146 -4.76 -32.59 3.61
N THR A 147 -4.49 -33.67 4.34
CA THR A 147 -5.04 -33.94 5.66
C THR A 147 -4.63 -32.86 6.67
N HIS A 148 -3.36 -32.47 6.67
CA HIS A 148 -2.91 -31.37 7.51
C HIS A 148 -3.64 -30.06 7.19
N ALA A 149 -3.82 -29.74 5.91
CA ALA A 149 -4.55 -28.54 5.50
C ALA A 149 -6.01 -28.56 5.97
N GLN A 150 -6.70 -29.69 5.80
CA GLN A 150 -8.09 -29.88 6.25
C GLN A 150 -8.28 -29.72 7.76
N ASN A 151 -7.25 -30.08 8.54
CA ASN A 151 -7.26 -29.93 10.00
C ASN A 151 -6.95 -28.49 10.45
N THR A 152 -6.27 -27.69 9.61
CA THR A 152 -5.89 -26.31 9.94
C THR A 152 -6.78 -25.23 9.35
N LEU A 153 -7.46 -25.50 8.24
CA LEU A 153 -8.32 -24.51 7.57
C LEU A 153 -9.64 -24.36 8.34
N VAL A 154 -10.07 -23.11 8.53
CA VAL A 154 -11.37 -22.80 9.12
C VAL A 154 -12.46 -23.39 8.24
N LYS A 155 -13.22 -24.35 8.77
CA LYS A 155 -14.37 -24.94 8.09
C LYS A 155 -15.50 -23.91 8.10
N HIS A 156 -15.83 -23.35 6.94
CA HIS A 156 -17.01 -22.51 6.79
C HIS A 156 -18.25 -23.42 6.85
N GLN A 157 -19.08 -23.25 7.87
CA GLN A 157 -20.44 -23.79 7.81
C GLN A 157 -21.21 -23.02 6.74
N PRO A 158 -21.86 -23.70 5.79
CA PRO A 158 -22.82 -23.05 4.92
C PRO A 158 -23.96 -22.51 5.79
N ALA A 159 -24.30 -21.25 5.59
CA ALA A 159 -25.45 -20.59 6.23
C ALA A 159 -26.78 -21.12 5.68
#